data_AF-A0AAD7AN37-F1
#
_entry.id   AF-A0AAD7AN37-F1
#
_cell.length_a   1.000
_cell.length_b   1.000
_cell.length_c   1.000
_cell.angle_alpha   90.00
_cell.angle_beta   90.00
_cell.angle_gamma   90.00
#
_symmetry.space_group_name_H-M   'P 1'
#
loop_
_entity.id
_entity.type
_entity.pdbx_description
1 polymer ?
#
loop_
_entity_poly.entity_id
_entity_poly.type
_entity_poly.pdbx_seq_one_letter_code
_entity_poly.pdbx_strand_id
1 'polypeptide(L)'
;MAPATSRRHHRRLAGARTLPSGVGNPTVMTVRNKGPPIYNILSAMVTVLQSVKSQNLRAATTYLTGKRIQRVELLLRTTRPTERPALEGTPLRRITDEYQKGETAKFEKRLKILNYRLDYDAIKLVAKARVEHYVYPLLYVLLKHQFEVLRLACTHTLDGDEFRVMSISIASIFRAVDTRKRRLKEIFKSHDLDVDERMGKFAFGMICTHHFYVVHVPNNDDAFKYNHEDLGLQPKANVTGNLVGPTTRENDVVNPDSTIAFSFEGFCDHCQKLIEGTRILCVQYMDNILLHTVDLCSRCSEAKVRRMGIIHTQAHLMIETTRPIHDGEMAVLVPRSKELAQTVKTVFKGSEPKTCYCCGGSVAPPCWVCMICAKDTYFCKICRAKRATAPPKGENKHPLTHPLLWIFDRNPIVEVRSAVSDASLATLETKIAAMETKFEERFLALETRLAAGRQIDADIFAD
;
A
#
# COMPACT_ATOMS: atom_id res chain seq x y z
N MET A 1 -60.37 16.35 -6.80
CA MET A 1 -59.41 15.42 -7.42
C MET A 1 -58.49 16.23 -8.34
N ALA A 2 -57.23 16.38 -7.94
CA ALA A 2 -56.12 16.95 -8.73
C ALA A 2 -54.80 16.45 -8.10
N PRO A 3 -53.76 16.07 -8.87
CA PRO A 3 -52.60 15.40 -8.31
C PRO A 3 -51.54 16.40 -7.81
N ALA A 4 -51.03 16.15 -6.61
CA ALA A 4 -49.91 16.87 -6.02
C ALA A 4 -48.58 16.42 -6.67
N THR A 5 -47.83 17.37 -7.22
CA THR A 5 -46.50 17.15 -7.79
C THR A 5 -45.43 17.35 -6.71
N SER A 6 -44.70 16.29 -6.39
CA SER A 6 -43.55 16.33 -5.47
C SER A 6 -42.31 16.85 -6.20
N ARG A 7 -41.91 18.10 -5.90
CA ARG A 7 -40.65 18.70 -6.37
C ARG A 7 -39.50 18.26 -5.45
N ARG A 8 -38.58 17.44 -5.97
CA ARG A 8 -37.26 17.20 -5.36
C ARG A 8 -36.35 18.41 -5.61
N HIS A 9 -35.90 19.06 -4.55
CA HIS A 9 -34.92 20.14 -4.60
C HIS A 9 -33.52 19.60 -4.90
N HIS A 10 -33.06 19.74 -6.14
CA HIS A 10 -31.63 19.76 -6.46
C HIS A 10 -31.08 21.16 -6.19
N ARG A 11 -30.40 21.33 -5.04
CA ARG A 11 -29.69 22.56 -4.70
C ARG A 11 -28.33 22.56 -5.43
N ARG A 12 -28.25 23.29 -6.55
CA ARG A 12 -26.98 23.70 -7.16
C ARG A 12 -26.29 24.70 -6.23
N LEU A 13 -25.10 24.37 -5.73
CA LEU A 13 -24.21 25.32 -5.06
C LEU A 13 -23.28 25.94 -6.11
N ALA A 14 -23.64 27.12 -6.59
CA ALA A 14 -22.73 28.06 -7.25
C ALA A 14 -22.48 29.19 -6.25
N GLY A 15 -21.25 29.32 -5.78
CA GLY A 15 -20.88 30.35 -4.80
C GLY A 15 -19.54 30.06 -4.13
N ALA A 16 -18.47 29.97 -4.91
CA ALA A 16 -17.11 29.94 -4.37
C ALA A 16 -16.69 31.36 -3.98
N ARG A 17 -16.62 31.63 -2.67
CA ARG A 17 -15.91 32.79 -2.11
C ARG A 17 -14.41 32.49 -2.15
N THR A 18 -13.64 33.46 -2.66
CA THR A 18 -12.19 33.54 -2.57
C THR A 18 -11.74 33.54 -1.11
N LEU A 19 -10.86 32.59 -0.75
CA LEU A 19 -10.16 32.56 0.55
C LEU A 19 -8.79 33.24 0.43
N PRO A 20 -8.21 33.72 1.55
CA PRO A 20 -7.02 34.56 1.54
C PRO A 20 -5.74 33.76 1.25
N SER A 21 -4.93 34.32 0.38
CA SER A 21 -3.55 33.93 0.09
C SER A 21 -2.66 34.24 1.28
N GLY A 22 -2.21 33.23 2.03
CA GLY A 22 -1.31 33.46 3.15
C GLY A 22 -0.98 32.24 3.97
N VAL A 23 -0.25 31.28 3.40
CA VAL A 23 0.50 30.27 4.17
C VAL A 23 1.86 30.10 3.52
N GLY A 24 2.91 30.28 4.32
CA GLY A 24 4.30 30.38 3.91
C GLY A 24 4.84 29.14 3.19
N ASN A 25 5.84 29.40 2.34
CA ASN A 25 6.63 28.41 1.63
C ASN A 25 7.19 27.34 2.58
N PRO A 26 6.88 26.05 2.37
CA PRO A 26 7.70 24.98 2.90
C PRO A 26 8.95 24.86 2.04
N THR A 27 10.07 25.14 2.69
CA THR A 27 11.44 24.95 2.24
C THR A 27 11.64 23.61 1.53
N VAL A 28 12.19 23.72 0.33
CA VAL A 28 12.78 22.71 -0.55
C VAL A 28 13.26 21.44 0.20
N MET A 29 12.49 20.35 0.14
CA MET A 29 13.00 18.99 0.29
C MET A 29 13.30 18.42 -1.10
N THR A 30 14.52 18.59 -1.55
CA THR A 30 15.09 17.91 -2.71
C THR A 30 15.52 16.48 -2.33
N VAL A 31 14.74 15.43 -2.64
CA VAL A 31 15.27 14.08 -2.90
C VAL A 31 14.32 13.27 -3.81
N ARG A 32 14.83 12.91 -4.99
CA ARG A 32 14.65 11.70 -5.83
C ARG A 32 13.72 10.56 -5.34
N ASN A 33 12.46 10.81 -5.04
CA ASN A 33 11.46 9.75 -4.83
C ASN A 33 10.15 10.10 -5.57
N LYS A 34 10.17 10.06 -6.92
CA LYS A 34 8.94 10.10 -7.71
C LYS A 34 8.32 8.71 -7.76
N GLY A 35 7.82 8.23 -6.62
CA GLY A 35 6.92 7.09 -6.62
C GLY A 35 5.75 7.32 -7.58
N PRO A 36 5.09 6.26 -8.09
CA PRO A 36 3.92 6.38 -8.95
C PRO A 36 2.95 7.45 -8.41
N PRO A 37 2.38 8.34 -9.26
CA PRO A 37 1.52 9.44 -8.81
C PRO A 37 0.37 9.02 -7.88
N ILE A 38 -0.07 7.76 -7.98
CA ILE A 38 -1.11 7.19 -7.12
C ILE A 38 -0.63 7.02 -5.67
N TYR A 39 0.62 6.60 -5.42
CA TYR A 39 1.16 6.50 -4.06
C TYR A 39 1.21 7.85 -3.36
N ASN A 40 1.56 8.92 -4.10
CA ASN A 40 1.56 10.27 -3.56
C ASN A 40 0.16 10.70 -3.13
N ILE A 41 -0.88 10.34 -3.90
CA ILE A 41 -2.27 10.60 -3.54
C ILE A 41 -2.65 9.80 -2.29
N LEU A 42 -2.37 8.49 -2.25
CA LEU A 42 -2.70 7.65 -1.09
C LEU A 42 -2.01 8.16 0.19
N SER A 43 -0.73 8.51 0.11
CA SER A 43 0.03 9.10 1.22
C SER A 43 -0.58 10.43 1.68
N ALA A 44 -0.98 11.30 0.74
CA ALA A 44 -1.66 12.55 1.07
C ALA A 44 -3.04 12.31 1.71
N MET A 45 -3.81 11.33 1.24
CA MET A 45 -5.11 10.96 1.82
C MET A 45 -4.96 10.51 3.27
N VAL A 46 -3.95 9.70 3.59
CA VAL A 46 -3.63 9.24 4.94
C VAL A 46 -3.19 10.40 5.83
N THR A 47 -2.39 11.32 5.29
CA THR A 47 -1.95 12.51 6.02
C THR A 47 -3.14 13.41 6.39
N VAL A 48 -4.10 13.56 5.47
CA VAL A 48 -5.31 14.37 5.68
C VAL A 48 -6.21 13.81 6.79
N LEU A 49 -6.18 12.49 7.09
CA LEU A 49 -6.97 11.91 8.19
C LEU A 49 -6.76 12.61 9.53
N GLN A 50 -5.57 13.15 9.79
CA GLN A 50 -5.26 13.86 11.03
C GLN A 50 -6.08 15.15 11.21
N SER A 51 -6.60 15.70 10.11
CA SER A 51 -7.40 16.93 10.09
C SER A 51 -8.89 16.67 9.81
N VAL A 52 -9.32 15.41 9.68
CA VAL A 52 -10.72 15.06 9.42
C VAL A 52 -11.57 15.30 10.67
N LYS A 53 -12.76 15.88 10.51
CA LYS A 53 -13.71 16.09 11.62
C LYS A 53 -14.07 14.77 12.31
N SER A 54 -14.24 14.80 13.62
CA SER A 54 -14.56 13.62 14.42
C SER A 54 -15.79 12.85 13.91
N GLN A 55 -16.81 13.55 13.40
CA GLN A 55 -18.03 12.93 12.84
C GLN A 55 -17.74 12.08 11.58
N ASN A 56 -16.72 12.44 10.81
CA ASN A 56 -16.33 11.73 9.59
C ASN A 56 -15.21 10.73 9.83
N LEU A 57 -14.43 10.89 10.91
CA LEU A 57 -13.16 10.22 11.12
C LEU A 57 -13.30 8.69 11.07
N ARG A 58 -14.35 8.13 11.66
CA ARG A 58 -14.61 6.68 11.63
C ARG A 58 -14.79 6.18 10.18
N ALA A 59 -15.67 6.81 9.41
CA ALA A 59 -15.96 6.40 8.03
C ALA A 59 -14.75 6.61 7.10
N ALA A 60 -14.05 7.75 7.24
CA ALA A 60 -12.84 8.05 6.48
C ALA A 60 -11.72 7.05 6.78
N THR A 61 -11.53 6.70 8.05
CA THR A 61 -10.58 5.67 8.48
C THR A 61 -10.94 4.33 7.88
N THR A 62 -12.18 3.85 8.07
CA THR A 62 -12.64 2.57 7.52
C THR A 62 -12.46 2.48 6.00
N TYR A 63 -12.68 3.59 5.28
CA TYR A 63 -12.45 3.64 3.84
C TYR A 63 -10.96 3.50 3.49
N LEU A 64 -10.07 4.27 4.12
CA LEU A 64 -8.63 4.25 3.82
C LEU A 64 -7.92 2.97 4.29
N THR A 65 -8.40 2.36 5.37
CA THR A 65 -7.82 1.11 5.88
C THR A 65 -8.46 -0.14 5.28
N GLY A 66 -9.56 0.02 4.53
CA GLY A 66 -10.34 -1.09 4.02
C GLY A 66 -9.69 -1.82 2.84
N LYS A 67 -10.12 -3.08 2.65
CA LYS A 67 -9.66 -3.99 1.57
C LYS A 67 -9.60 -3.37 0.16
N ARG A 68 -10.43 -2.36 -0.14
CA ARG A 68 -10.44 -1.74 -1.48
C ARG A 68 -9.20 -0.89 -1.74
N ILE A 69 -8.76 -0.12 -0.75
CA ILE A 69 -7.53 0.67 -0.83
C ILE A 69 -6.31 -0.25 -0.80
N GLN A 70 -6.32 -1.27 0.06
CA GLN A 70 -5.25 -2.29 0.08
C GLN A 70 -5.08 -2.98 -1.28
N ARG A 71 -6.17 -3.22 -2.02
CA ARG A 71 -6.06 -3.77 -3.39
C ARG A 71 -5.40 -2.80 -4.37
N VAL A 72 -5.58 -1.49 -4.20
CA VAL A 72 -4.85 -0.47 -4.99
C VAL A 72 -3.35 -0.56 -4.70
N GLU A 73 -2.98 -0.62 -3.43
CA GLU A 73 -1.57 -0.75 -3.01
C GLU A 73 -0.95 -2.02 -3.55
N LEU A 74 -1.65 -3.14 -3.43
CA LEU A 74 -1.21 -4.43 -3.94
C LEU A 74 -1.01 -4.40 -5.46
N LEU A 75 -1.93 -3.78 -6.20
CA LEU A 75 -1.80 -3.60 -7.65
C LEU A 75 -0.52 -2.81 -8.00
N LEU A 76 -0.27 -1.71 -7.30
CA LEU A 76 0.90 -0.88 -7.48
C LEU A 76 2.20 -1.63 -7.15
N ARG A 77 2.18 -2.45 -6.09
CA ARG A 77 3.31 -3.26 -5.63
C ARG A 77 3.70 -4.37 -6.61
N THR A 78 2.71 -5.06 -7.17
CA THR A 78 2.98 -6.18 -8.09
C THR A 78 3.40 -5.71 -9.48
N THR A 79 3.16 -4.45 -9.80
CA THR A 79 3.53 -3.91 -11.10
C THR A 79 4.99 -3.51 -11.07
N ARG A 80 5.81 -4.32 -11.75
CA ARG A 80 7.25 -4.11 -11.79
C ARG A 80 7.55 -2.73 -12.39
N PRO A 81 8.35 -1.88 -11.73
CA PRO A 81 8.82 -0.66 -12.37
C PRO A 81 9.57 -1.06 -13.63
N THR A 82 9.39 -0.31 -14.70
CA THR A 82 10.23 -0.48 -15.88
C THR A 82 11.63 -0.04 -15.47
N GLU A 83 12.60 -0.96 -15.44
CA GLU A 83 13.99 -0.73 -15.08
C GLU A 83 14.68 0.18 -16.12
N ARG A 84 14.30 1.45 -16.23
CA ARG A 84 14.86 2.34 -17.25
C ARG A 84 15.00 3.79 -16.78
N PRO A 85 16.09 4.08 -16.04
CA PRO A 85 16.70 5.42 -16.07
C PRO A 85 16.99 5.88 -17.51
N ALA A 86 17.20 4.94 -18.44
CA ALA A 86 17.52 5.20 -19.85
C ALA A 86 16.43 5.88 -20.69
N LEU A 87 15.20 6.03 -20.18
CA LEU A 87 14.13 6.72 -20.91
C LEU A 87 13.98 8.20 -20.51
N GLU A 88 14.60 8.65 -19.43
CA GLU A 88 14.55 10.07 -19.06
C GLU A 88 15.19 10.93 -20.16
N GLY A 89 14.48 12.00 -20.56
CA GLY A 89 14.93 12.89 -21.66
C GLY A 89 14.66 12.37 -23.08
N THR A 90 14.19 11.13 -23.26
CA THR A 90 13.91 10.59 -24.59
C THR A 90 12.60 11.13 -25.20
N PRO A 91 12.48 11.25 -26.54
CA PRO A 91 11.22 11.57 -27.21
C PRO A 91 10.08 10.61 -26.85
N LEU A 92 10.40 9.32 -26.64
CA LEU A 92 9.43 8.31 -26.23
C LEU A 92 8.80 8.63 -24.87
N ARG A 93 9.58 9.16 -23.92
CA ARG A 93 9.05 9.60 -22.62
C ARG A 93 8.05 10.73 -22.77
N ARG A 94 8.36 11.74 -23.60
CA ARG A 94 7.45 12.85 -23.88
C ARG A 94 6.13 12.37 -24.51
N ILE A 95 6.21 11.50 -25.52
CA ILE A 95 5.03 10.91 -26.16
C ILE A 95 4.20 10.11 -25.14
N THR A 96 4.85 9.34 -24.27
CA THR A 96 4.17 8.56 -23.23
C THR A 96 3.48 9.47 -22.20
N ASP A 97 4.15 10.54 -21.76
CA ASP A 97 3.59 11.50 -20.81
C ASP A 97 2.42 12.28 -21.43
N GLU A 98 2.52 12.69 -22.70
CA GLU A 98 1.43 13.34 -23.44
C GLU A 98 0.23 12.41 -23.63
N TYR A 99 0.47 11.15 -24.01
CA TYR A 99 -0.57 10.13 -24.10
C TYR A 99 -1.26 9.91 -22.75
N GLN A 100 -0.49 9.75 -21.67
CA GLN A 100 -1.03 9.56 -20.32
C GLN A 100 -1.86 10.77 -19.87
N LYS A 101 -1.41 11.99 -20.16
CA LYS A 101 -2.15 13.22 -19.91
C LYS A 101 -3.46 13.26 -20.71
N GLY A 102 -3.43 12.85 -21.97
CA GLY A 102 -4.60 12.74 -22.82
C GLY A 102 -5.62 11.74 -22.30
N GLU A 103 -5.18 10.54 -21.91
CA GLU A 103 -6.06 9.49 -21.36
C GLU A 103 -6.67 9.90 -20.02
N THR A 104 -5.86 10.45 -19.10
CA THR A 104 -6.38 10.93 -17.81
C THR A 104 -7.41 12.04 -17.98
N ALA A 105 -7.20 12.99 -18.92
CA ALA A 105 -8.18 14.03 -19.23
C ALA A 105 -9.49 13.47 -19.81
N LYS A 106 -9.43 12.42 -20.64
CA LYS A 106 -10.62 11.73 -21.15
C LYS A 106 -11.39 11.03 -20.02
N PHE A 107 -10.70 10.33 -19.12
CA PHE A 107 -11.34 9.71 -17.95
C PHE A 107 -11.98 10.75 -17.05
N GLU A 108 -11.32 11.88 -16.81
CA GLU A 108 -11.89 12.95 -15.99
C GLU A 108 -13.22 13.49 -16.57
N LYS A 109 -13.28 13.74 -17.88
CA LYS A 109 -14.53 14.16 -18.54
C LYS A 109 -15.64 13.12 -18.39
N ARG A 110 -15.33 11.84 -18.61
CA ARG A 110 -16.32 10.74 -18.50
C ARG A 110 -16.79 10.53 -17.06
N LEU A 111 -15.88 10.59 -16.10
CA LEU A 111 -16.22 10.43 -14.68
C LEU A 111 -17.05 11.59 -14.15
N LYS A 112 -16.83 12.83 -14.63
CA LYS A 112 -17.69 13.97 -14.29
C LYS A 112 -19.14 13.74 -14.71
N ILE A 113 -19.38 13.15 -15.88
CA ILE A 113 -20.74 12.81 -16.36
C ILE A 113 -21.42 11.80 -15.41
N LEU A 114 -20.65 10.86 -14.86
CA LEU A 114 -21.13 9.84 -13.93
C LEU A 114 -21.09 10.28 -12.45
N ASN A 115 -20.76 11.56 -12.17
CA ASN A 115 -20.51 12.06 -10.82
C ASN A 115 -19.53 11.19 -10.01
N TYR A 116 -18.51 10.65 -10.68
CA TYR A 116 -17.50 9.75 -10.11
C TYR A 116 -18.06 8.47 -9.45
N ARG A 117 -19.34 8.13 -9.69
CA ARG A 117 -19.95 6.89 -9.23
C ARG A 117 -19.74 5.81 -10.29
N LEU A 118 -18.94 4.80 -9.95
CA LEU A 118 -18.65 3.70 -10.86
C LEU A 118 -19.25 2.40 -10.34
N ASP A 119 -20.24 1.89 -11.05
CA ASP A 119 -20.60 0.48 -11.00
C ASP A 119 -19.84 -0.31 -12.08
N TYR A 120 -20.08 -1.62 -12.14
CA TYR A 120 -19.39 -2.51 -13.08
C TYR A 120 -19.75 -2.22 -14.55
N ASP A 121 -20.98 -1.78 -14.83
CA ASP A 121 -21.43 -1.53 -16.20
C ASP A 121 -20.99 -0.15 -16.69
N ALA A 122 -20.97 0.85 -15.81
CA ALA A 122 -20.36 2.15 -16.04
C ALA A 122 -18.88 2.01 -16.44
N ILE A 123 -18.13 1.06 -15.87
CA ILE A 123 -16.75 0.81 -16.29
C ILE A 123 -16.67 0.36 -17.74
N LYS A 124 -17.58 -0.49 -18.22
CA LYS A 124 -17.60 -0.93 -19.63
C LYS A 124 -17.89 0.24 -20.58
N LEU A 125 -18.72 1.20 -20.14
CA LEU A 125 -19.03 2.41 -20.91
C LEU A 125 -17.85 3.40 -20.93
N VAL A 126 -17.20 3.58 -19.78
CA VAL A 126 -16.09 4.53 -19.60
C VAL A 126 -14.79 3.99 -20.22
N ALA A 127 -14.56 2.69 -20.15
CA ALA A 127 -13.35 2.03 -20.59
C ALA A 127 -13.62 1.12 -21.81
N LYS A 128 -13.34 1.64 -23.00
CA LYS A 128 -13.46 0.89 -24.27
C LYS A 128 -12.24 -0.01 -24.56
N ALA A 129 -11.21 0.05 -23.72
CA ALA A 129 -9.94 -0.65 -23.91
C ALA A 129 -9.82 -1.87 -22.99
N ARG A 130 -8.74 -2.65 -23.16
CA ARG A 130 -8.39 -3.72 -22.22
C ARG A 130 -8.05 -3.14 -20.84
N VAL A 131 -8.31 -3.90 -19.78
CA VAL A 131 -8.10 -3.49 -18.36
C VAL A 131 -6.69 -2.93 -18.13
N GLU A 132 -5.72 -3.56 -18.77
CA GLU A 132 -4.30 -3.24 -18.76
C GLU A 132 -4.01 -1.79 -19.17
N HIS A 133 -4.84 -1.19 -20.03
CA HIS A 133 -4.61 0.15 -20.55
C HIS A 133 -5.27 1.24 -19.70
N TYR A 134 -6.32 0.90 -18.95
CA TYR A 134 -7.12 1.93 -18.27
C TYR A 134 -7.08 1.87 -16.75
N VAL A 135 -6.68 0.75 -16.14
CA VAL A 135 -6.78 0.60 -14.67
C VAL A 135 -6.01 1.70 -13.93
N TYR A 136 -4.80 2.02 -14.38
CA TYR A 136 -3.96 3.06 -13.75
C TYR A 136 -4.47 4.48 -13.97
N PRO A 137 -4.71 4.95 -15.22
CA PRO A 137 -5.31 6.26 -15.45
C PRO A 137 -6.65 6.44 -14.72
N LEU A 138 -7.49 5.41 -14.73
CA LEU A 138 -8.82 5.45 -14.10
C LEU A 138 -8.72 5.54 -12.57
N LEU A 139 -7.88 4.70 -11.94
CA LEU A 139 -7.64 4.78 -10.50
C LEU A 139 -7.03 6.12 -10.10
N TYR A 140 -6.08 6.65 -10.87
CA TYR A 140 -5.47 7.95 -10.60
C TYR A 140 -6.52 9.07 -10.55
N VAL A 141 -7.37 9.18 -11.57
CA VAL A 141 -8.40 10.23 -11.63
C VAL A 141 -9.46 10.04 -10.53
N LEU A 142 -9.86 8.79 -10.27
CA LEU A 142 -10.83 8.47 -9.23
C LEU A 142 -10.28 8.83 -7.84
N LEU A 143 -9.07 8.39 -7.50
CA LEU A 143 -8.43 8.66 -6.21
C LEU A 143 -8.14 10.15 -6.01
N LYS A 144 -7.79 10.88 -7.08
CA LYS A 144 -7.65 12.33 -7.02
C LYS A 144 -8.95 13.02 -6.60
N HIS A 145 -10.09 12.61 -7.16
CA HIS A 145 -11.39 13.15 -6.75
C HIS A 145 -11.74 12.75 -5.31
N GLN A 146 -11.50 11.49 -4.95
CA GLN A 146 -11.73 10.96 -3.60
C GLN A 146 -10.88 11.67 -2.53
N PHE A 147 -9.67 12.10 -2.87
CA PHE A 147 -8.85 12.94 -2.02
C PHE A 147 -9.49 14.32 -1.77
N GLU A 148 -10.08 14.96 -2.78
CA GLU A 148 -10.82 16.22 -2.58
C GLU A 148 -12.05 16.03 -1.67
N VAL A 149 -12.75 14.89 -1.77
CA VAL A 149 -13.85 14.55 -0.85
C VAL A 149 -13.33 14.42 0.60
N LEU A 150 -12.17 13.78 0.80
CA LEU A 150 -11.53 13.74 2.13
C LEU A 150 -11.17 15.13 2.65
N ARG A 151 -10.70 16.04 1.80
CA ARG A 151 -10.43 17.44 2.19
C ARG A 151 -11.71 18.17 2.59
N LEU A 152 -12.84 17.89 1.93
CA LEU A 152 -14.15 18.39 2.37
C LEU A 152 -14.54 17.84 3.73
N ALA A 153 -14.21 16.59 4.05
CA ALA A 153 -14.45 15.98 5.37
C ALA A 153 -13.70 16.65 6.52
N CYS A 154 -12.64 17.44 6.24
CA CYS A 154 -11.95 18.27 7.23
C CYS A 154 -12.76 19.51 7.63
N THR A 155 -13.63 19.99 6.74
CA THR A 155 -14.36 21.26 6.92
C THR A 155 -15.86 21.07 7.08
N HIS A 156 -16.43 19.96 6.60
CA HIS A 156 -17.86 19.68 6.57
C HIS A 156 -18.14 18.29 7.15
N THR A 157 -19.30 18.10 7.76
CA THR A 157 -19.82 16.75 8.05
C THR A 157 -20.38 16.20 6.75
N LEU A 158 -19.87 15.04 6.31
CA LEU A 158 -20.33 14.40 5.08
C LEU A 158 -21.47 13.44 5.37
N ASP A 159 -22.24 13.11 4.33
CA ASP A 159 -23.20 12.01 4.40
C ASP A 159 -22.44 10.68 4.59
N GLY A 160 -22.99 9.79 5.43
CA GLY A 160 -22.36 8.51 5.74
C GLY A 160 -22.12 7.61 4.52
N ASP A 161 -22.89 7.80 3.45
CA ASP A 161 -22.75 7.03 2.22
C ASP A 161 -21.63 7.50 1.29
N GLU A 162 -21.06 8.70 1.48
CA GLU A 162 -20.02 9.22 0.57
C GLU A 162 -18.80 8.28 0.53
N PHE A 163 -18.28 7.89 1.69
CA PHE A 163 -17.16 6.95 1.79
C PHE A 163 -17.51 5.55 1.27
N ARG A 164 -18.77 5.12 1.44
CA ARG A 164 -19.26 3.83 0.93
C ARG A 164 -19.26 3.83 -0.60
N VAL A 165 -19.78 4.88 -1.23
CA VAL A 165 -19.82 5.05 -2.68
C VAL A 165 -18.41 5.13 -3.27
N MET A 166 -17.48 5.81 -2.59
CA MET A 166 -16.07 5.84 -2.97
C MET A 166 -15.46 4.43 -2.98
N SER A 167 -15.72 3.64 -1.93
CA SER A 167 -15.27 2.25 -1.80
C SER A 167 -15.85 1.34 -2.88
N ILE A 168 -17.16 1.47 -3.17
CA ILE A 168 -17.85 0.72 -4.23
C ILE A 168 -17.22 1.02 -5.59
N SER A 169 -16.89 2.28 -5.87
CA SER A 169 -16.29 2.67 -7.15
C SER A 169 -14.93 2.00 -7.40
N ILE A 170 -14.09 1.91 -6.36
CA ILE A 170 -12.83 1.15 -6.43
C ILE A 170 -13.11 -0.35 -6.60
N ALA A 171 -14.08 -0.89 -5.85
CA ALA A 171 -14.46 -2.30 -5.93
C ALA A 171 -14.91 -2.71 -7.35
N SER A 172 -15.67 -1.84 -8.02
CA SER A 172 -16.13 -2.05 -9.39
C SER A 172 -14.96 -2.15 -10.37
N ILE A 173 -13.94 -1.29 -10.24
CA ILE A 173 -12.71 -1.34 -11.07
C ILE A 173 -12.02 -2.69 -10.89
N PHE A 174 -11.86 -3.12 -9.64
CA PHE A 174 -11.24 -4.40 -9.35
C PHE A 174 -12.06 -5.62 -9.78
N ARG A 175 -13.39 -5.52 -9.83
CA ARG A 175 -14.23 -6.57 -10.43
C ARG A 175 -13.91 -6.78 -11.92
N ALA A 176 -13.61 -5.71 -12.65
CA ALA A 176 -13.15 -5.81 -14.04
C ALA A 176 -11.76 -6.47 -14.13
N VAL A 177 -10.84 -6.10 -13.24
CA VAL A 177 -9.52 -6.75 -13.12
C VAL A 177 -9.65 -8.26 -12.83
N ASP A 178 -10.50 -8.63 -11.86
CA ASP A 178 -10.72 -10.03 -11.48
C ASP A 178 -11.34 -10.85 -12.62
N THR A 179 -12.28 -10.24 -13.36
CA THR A 179 -12.87 -10.88 -14.54
C THR A 179 -11.81 -11.12 -15.61
N ARG A 180 -10.94 -10.14 -15.86
CA ARG A 180 -9.83 -10.28 -16.82
C ARG A 180 -8.83 -11.34 -16.38
N LYS A 181 -8.47 -11.36 -15.09
CA LYS A 181 -7.61 -12.38 -14.48
C LYS A 181 -8.14 -13.78 -14.69
N ARG A 182 -9.44 -14.02 -14.41
CA ARG A 182 -10.07 -15.33 -14.60
C ARG A 182 -9.96 -15.81 -16.05
N ARG A 183 -10.30 -14.94 -17.01
CA ARG A 183 -10.19 -15.26 -18.45
C ARG A 183 -8.76 -15.57 -18.88
N LEU A 184 -7.78 -14.80 -18.40
CA LEU A 184 -6.38 -15.07 -18.68
C LEU A 184 -5.91 -16.41 -18.08
N LYS A 185 -6.38 -16.78 -16.88
CA LYS A 185 -6.11 -18.11 -16.31
C LYS A 185 -6.66 -19.22 -17.19
N GLU A 186 -7.90 -19.07 -17.67
CA GLU A 186 -8.53 -20.05 -18.57
C GLU A 186 -7.73 -20.21 -19.86
N ILE A 187 -7.30 -19.10 -20.47
CA ILE A 187 -6.46 -19.12 -21.68
C ILE A 187 -5.11 -19.79 -21.42
N PHE A 188 -4.41 -19.47 -20.33
CA PHE A 188 -3.11 -20.10 -20.06
C PHE A 188 -3.25 -21.60 -19.78
N LYS A 189 -4.30 -22.01 -19.05
CA LYS A 189 -4.61 -23.42 -18.83
C LYS A 189 -4.92 -24.16 -20.13
N SER A 190 -5.66 -23.55 -21.07
CA SER A 190 -6.00 -24.20 -22.33
C SER A 190 -4.80 -24.43 -23.26
N HIS A 191 -3.67 -23.78 -22.99
CA HIS A 191 -2.42 -23.91 -23.75
C HIS A 191 -1.33 -24.63 -22.96
N ASP A 192 -1.67 -25.31 -21.86
CA ASP A 192 -0.73 -26.04 -20.99
C ASP A 192 0.44 -25.19 -20.48
N LEU A 193 0.18 -23.91 -20.20
CA LEU A 193 1.18 -22.99 -19.66
C LEU A 193 1.10 -22.92 -18.14
N ASP A 194 2.25 -22.78 -17.47
CA ASP A 194 2.31 -22.44 -16.05
C ASP A 194 1.62 -21.09 -15.81
N VAL A 195 0.46 -21.14 -15.15
CA VAL A 195 -0.42 -19.99 -14.95
C VAL A 195 0.25 -18.93 -14.08
N ASP A 196 0.99 -19.33 -13.05
CA ASP A 196 1.56 -18.39 -12.09
C ASP A 196 2.78 -17.70 -12.67
N GLU A 197 3.65 -18.44 -13.36
CA GLU A 197 4.79 -17.87 -14.07
C GLU A 197 4.33 -16.89 -15.16
N ARG A 198 3.33 -17.28 -15.97
CA ARG A 198 2.82 -16.42 -17.06
C ARG A 198 2.12 -15.18 -16.53
N MET A 199 1.32 -15.31 -15.47
CA MET A 199 0.67 -14.15 -14.84
C MET A 199 1.66 -13.18 -14.20
N GLY A 200 2.75 -13.69 -13.63
CA GLY A 200 3.82 -12.85 -13.07
C GLY A 200 4.56 -12.02 -14.12
N LYS A 201 4.61 -12.49 -15.37
CA LYS A 201 5.24 -11.79 -16.50
C LYS A 201 4.24 -10.96 -17.32
N PHE A 202 2.96 -11.32 -17.33
CA PHE A 202 1.93 -10.64 -18.11
C PHE A 202 1.67 -9.22 -17.61
N ALA A 203 1.64 -8.25 -18.52
CA ALA A 203 1.39 -6.83 -18.23
C ALA A 203 2.20 -6.32 -17.02
N PHE A 204 3.50 -6.65 -16.99
CA PHE A 204 4.43 -6.26 -15.92
C PHE A 204 4.02 -6.75 -14.51
N GLY A 205 3.27 -7.86 -14.42
CA GLY A 205 2.82 -8.42 -13.14
C GLY A 205 1.56 -7.77 -12.57
N MET A 206 0.93 -6.85 -13.31
CA MET A 206 -0.27 -6.13 -12.89
C MET A 206 -1.46 -7.06 -12.57
N ILE A 207 -1.51 -8.26 -13.16
CA ILE A 207 -2.60 -9.26 -12.98
C ILE A 207 -2.09 -10.51 -12.23
N CYS A 208 -1.03 -10.40 -11.44
CA CYS A 208 -0.45 -11.56 -10.75
C CYS A 208 -1.48 -12.35 -9.90
N THR A 209 -1.21 -13.64 -9.67
CA THR A 209 -2.13 -14.56 -9.01
C THR A 209 -2.08 -14.47 -7.49
N HIS A 210 -0.90 -14.15 -6.94
CA HIS A 210 -0.58 -13.99 -5.52
C HIS A 210 -1.31 -12.83 -4.83
N HIS A 211 -2.20 -12.13 -5.54
CA HIS A 211 -2.97 -10.95 -5.12
C HIS A 211 -4.01 -11.16 -4.01
N PHE A 212 -4.05 -12.32 -3.39
CA PHE A 212 -4.82 -12.47 -2.17
C PHE A 212 -3.88 -13.10 -1.18
N TYR A 213 -3.63 -12.38 -0.08
CA TYR A 213 -3.37 -13.03 1.19
C TYR A 213 -4.21 -14.30 1.20
N VAL A 214 -3.55 -15.45 1.11
CA VAL A 214 -4.06 -16.60 1.82
C VAL A 214 -4.03 -16.09 3.25
N VAL A 215 -5.16 -15.52 3.71
CA VAL A 215 -5.48 -15.58 5.11
C VAL A 215 -5.40 -17.07 5.34
N HIS A 216 -4.30 -17.54 5.93
CA HIS A 216 -4.31 -18.82 6.59
C HIS A 216 -5.39 -18.63 7.65
N VAL A 217 -6.63 -18.95 7.28
CA VAL A 217 -7.63 -19.33 8.25
C VAL A 217 -6.98 -20.58 8.84
N PRO A 218 -6.51 -20.54 10.10
CA PRO A 218 -5.97 -21.74 10.72
C PRO A 218 -7.08 -22.78 10.59
N ASN A 219 -6.75 -23.94 10.03
CA ASN A 219 -7.67 -25.04 9.73
C ASN A 219 -8.85 -25.08 10.73
N ASN A 220 -9.97 -24.50 10.32
CA ASN A 220 -11.27 -24.82 10.84
C ASN A 220 -12.00 -25.38 9.62
N ASP A 221 -11.97 -26.71 9.53
CA ASP A 221 -13.07 -27.46 8.96
C ASP A 221 -14.33 -27.08 9.76
N ASP A 222 -14.96 -25.95 9.41
CA ASP A 222 -16.41 -25.75 9.46
C ASP A 222 -16.80 -24.33 8.99
N ALA A 223 -17.59 -24.33 7.91
CA ALA A 223 -18.67 -23.38 7.64
C ALA A 223 -18.38 -21.86 7.64
N PHE A 224 -17.65 -21.38 6.63
CA PHE A 224 -17.96 -20.07 6.02
C PHE A 224 -18.04 -20.18 4.50
N LYS A 225 -19.20 -20.62 4.01
CA LYS A 225 -19.60 -20.35 2.63
C LYS A 225 -19.78 -18.84 2.49
N TYR A 226 -19.01 -18.20 1.62
CA TYR A 226 -19.31 -16.85 1.14
C TYR A 226 -20.64 -16.94 0.36
N ASN A 227 -21.77 -16.71 1.03
CA ASN A 227 -23.04 -16.51 0.36
C ASN A 227 -23.01 -15.14 -0.31
N HIS A 228 -23.22 -15.14 -1.63
CA HIS A 228 -23.22 -13.96 -2.47
C HIS A 228 -24.55 -13.15 -2.37
N GLU A 229 -25.36 -13.41 -1.33
CA GLU A 229 -26.76 -12.99 -1.22
C GLU A 229 -27.04 -11.86 -0.20
N ASP A 230 -26.06 -11.42 0.60
CA ASP A 230 -26.25 -10.34 1.61
C ASP A 230 -26.24 -8.90 1.06
N LEU A 231 -26.66 -8.70 -0.20
CA LEU A 231 -27.00 -7.37 -0.71
C LEU A 231 -28.49 -7.03 -0.61
N GLY A 232 -29.30 -7.88 0.03
CA GLY A 232 -30.51 -7.48 0.77
C GLY A 232 -31.47 -6.51 0.08
N LEU A 233 -31.64 -6.60 -1.24
CA LEU A 233 -32.67 -5.87 -1.98
C LEU A 233 -33.69 -6.89 -2.49
N GLN A 234 -34.72 -7.13 -1.69
CA GLN A 234 -36.03 -7.58 -2.17
C GLN A 234 -37.11 -6.63 -1.63
N PRO A 235 -38.12 -6.29 -2.43
CA PRO A 235 -39.13 -5.31 -2.07
C PRO A 235 -40.14 -5.93 -1.11
N LYS A 236 -40.34 -5.34 0.07
CA LYS A 236 -41.50 -5.63 0.90
C LYS A 236 -42.50 -4.48 0.81
N ALA A 237 -43.53 -4.70 0.00
CA ALA A 237 -44.82 -4.07 0.18
C ALA A 237 -45.53 -4.74 1.37
N ASN A 238 -45.75 -3.99 2.45
CA ASN A 238 -47.07 -3.69 3.00
C ASN A 238 -46.94 -3.08 4.40
N VAL A 239 -47.45 -1.86 4.48
CA VAL A 239 -47.67 -1.05 5.67
C VAL A 239 -48.90 -1.57 6.39
N THR A 240 -48.79 -1.84 7.69
CA THR A 240 -49.73 -1.38 8.73
C THR A 240 -49.14 -1.70 10.11
N GLY A 241 -49.02 -0.70 10.99
CA GLY A 241 -48.90 -0.94 12.44
C GLY A 241 -47.95 -0.03 13.21
N ASN A 242 -48.51 1.08 13.71
CA ASN A 242 -48.20 1.79 14.96
C ASN A 242 -46.78 2.30 15.24
N LEU A 243 -46.66 3.63 15.14
CA LEU A 243 -45.59 4.47 15.67
C LEU A 243 -45.66 4.53 17.21
N VAL A 244 -44.64 4.02 17.87
CA VAL A 244 -44.20 4.48 19.20
C VAL A 244 -42.74 4.91 19.02
N GLY A 245 -42.47 6.21 19.17
CA GLY A 245 -41.16 6.80 18.91
C GLY A 245 -40.13 6.45 19.99
N PRO A 246 -38.83 6.34 19.66
CA PRO A 246 -37.79 6.24 20.67
C PRO A 246 -37.38 7.63 21.14
N THR A 247 -37.52 7.84 22.44
CA THR A 247 -36.93 8.94 23.20
C THR A 247 -35.42 9.01 22.98
N THR A 248 -34.95 10.21 22.63
CA THR A 248 -33.54 10.59 22.54
C THR A 248 -32.85 10.42 23.90
N ARG A 249 -31.93 9.46 24.02
CA ARG A 249 -30.89 9.46 25.05
C ARG A 249 -29.72 10.31 24.54
N GLU A 250 -29.77 11.59 24.84
CA GLU A 250 -28.58 12.43 24.96
C GLU A 250 -27.85 12.02 26.25
N ASN A 251 -26.51 11.94 26.21
CA ASN A 251 -25.53 11.77 27.30
C ASN A 251 -24.59 10.55 27.25
N ASP A 252 -24.21 10.08 26.06
CA ASP A 252 -22.92 9.39 25.92
C ASP A 252 -21.81 10.44 25.78
N VAL A 253 -21.23 10.84 26.92
CA VAL A 253 -19.98 11.61 26.98
C VAL A 253 -18.87 10.73 26.40
N VAL A 254 -18.59 10.89 25.11
CA VAL A 254 -17.45 10.26 24.45
C VAL A 254 -16.18 10.70 25.17
N ASN A 255 -15.51 9.77 25.86
CA ASN A 255 -14.23 10.03 26.49
C ASN A 255 -13.22 10.46 25.40
N PRO A 256 -12.70 11.70 25.42
CA PRO A 256 -11.78 12.18 24.39
C PRO A 256 -10.46 11.39 24.33
N ASP A 257 -10.15 10.60 25.37
CA ASP A 257 -8.98 9.71 25.41
C ASP A 257 -9.28 8.26 24.97
N SER A 258 -10.51 7.93 24.56
CA SER A 258 -10.75 6.65 23.86
C SER A 258 -10.11 6.72 22.49
N THR A 259 -8.80 6.48 22.45
CA THR A 259 -8.01 6.36 21.24
C THR A 259 -8.71 5.28 20.42
N ILE A 260 -9.32 5.66 19.30
CA ILE A 260 -10.04 4.73 18.43
C ILE A 260 -9.10 3.56 18.17
N ALA A 261 -9.42 2.39 18.71
CA ALA A 261 -8.58 1.22 18.58
C ALA A 261 -8.57 0.85 17.10
N PHE A 262 -7.48 1.17 16.41
CA PHE A 262 -7.29 0.77 15.03
C PHE A 262 -7.13 -0.76 15.02
N SER A 263 -8.13 -1.46 14.47
CA SER A 263 -7.96 -2.85 14.10
C SER A 263 -7.09 -2.88 12.84
N PHE A 264 -5.88 -3.40 12.94
CA PHE A 264 -5.12 -3.73 11.75
C PHE A 264 -5.78 -4.95 11.12
N GLU A 265 -6.03 -4.95 9.80
CA GLU A 265 -6.49 -6.17 9.11
C GLU A 265 -5.40 -7.27 9.03
N GLY A 266 -4.35 -7.17 9.87
CA GLY A 266 -3.25 -8.12 9.97
C GLY A 266 -3.37 -9.00 11.21
N PHE A 267 -3.00 -10.26 11.07
CA PHE A 267 -2.88 -11.21 12.17
C PHE A 267 -1.45 -11.25 12.69
N CYS A 268 -1.29 -11.49 13.98
CA CYS A 268 0.01 -11.72 14.58
C CYS A 268 0.54 -13.08 14.12
N ASP A 269 1.70 -13.11 13.47
CA ASP A 269 2.32 -14.34 12.96
C ASP A 269 2.73 -15.33 14.08
N HIS A 270 2.75 -14.89 15.34
CA HIS A 270 2.96 -15.77 16.49
C HIS A 270 1.65 -16.35 17.03
N CYS A 271 0.75 -15.49 17.54
CA CYS A 271 -0.46 -15.95 18.23
C CYS A 271 -1.69 -16.12 17.32
N GLN A 272 -1.57 -15.78 16.04
CA GLN A 272 -2.62 -15.86 15.01
C GLN A 272 -3.90 -15.06 15.34
N LYS A 273 -3.84 -14.16 16.33
CA LYS A 273 -4.94 -13.24 16.67
C LYS A 273 -4.83 -11.95 15.85
N LEU A 274 -5.97 -11.30 15.64
CA LEU A 274 -6.04 -9.97 15.07
C LEU A 274 -5.17 -9.00 15.89
N ILE A 275 -4.36 -8.17 15.22
CA ILE A 275 -3.53 -7.19 15.90
C ILE A 275 -4.38 -5.96 16.24
N GLU A 276 -4.60 -5.75 17.53
CA GLU A 276 -5.30 -4.59 18.07
C GLU A 276 -4.31 -3.55 18.61
N GLY A 277 -4.44 -2.30 18.17
CA GLY A 277 -3.72 -1.15 18.72
C GLY A 277 -2.28 -1.00 18.25
N THR A 278 -1.36 -1.90 18.62
CA THR A 278 0.06 -1.79 18.26
C THR A 278 0.49 -2.94 17.36
N ARG A 279 0.98 -2.60 16.17
CA ARG A 279 1.58 -3.53 15.20
C ARG A 279 3.10 -3.38 15.19
N ILE A 280 3.80 -4.50 15.26
CA ILE A 280 5.27 -4.56 15.21
C ILE A 280 5.66 -5.32 13.95
N LEU A 281 6.36 -4.67 13.04
CA LEU A 281 6.79 -5.23 11.76
C LEU A 281 8.28 -5.53 11.80
N CYS A 282 8.67 -6.76 11.52
CA CYS A 282 10.08 -7.11 11.28
C CYS A 282 10.52 -6.57 9.91
N VAL A 283 11.47 -5.64 9.89
CA VAL A 283 11.98 -5.03 8.65
C VAL A 283 13.37 -5.54 8.25
N GLN A 284 13.98 -6.40 9.08
CA GLN A 284 15.31 -6.98 8.84
C GLN A 284 15.41 -7.68 7.47
N TYR A 285 14.45 -8.57 7.19
CA TYR A 285 14.40 -9.39 5.97
C TYR A 285 13.36 -8.93 4.97
N MET A 286 12.80 -7.73 5.18
CA MET A 286 11.87 -7.18 4.22
C MET A 286 12.65 -6.82 2.95
N ASP A 287 12.26 -7.47 1.87
CA ASP A 287 12.78 -7.27 0.53
C ASP A 287 12.17 -6.02 -0.11
N ASN A 288 12.65 -5.68 -1.30
CA ASN A 288 12.16 -4.51 -2.04
C ASN A 288 10.70 -4.66 -2.48
N ILE A 289 10.15 -5.88 -2.47
CA ILE A 289 8.78 -6.16 -2.90
C ILE A 289 7.79 -6.13 -1.73
N LEU A 290 8.25 -5.99 -0.48
CA LEU A 290 7.44 -5.85 0.74
C LEU A 290 6.41 -6.98 0.94
N LEU A 291 6.58 -8.13 0.29
CA LEU A 291 5.60 -9.24 0.33
C LEU A 291 5.73 -10.07 1.60
N HIS A 292 6.95 -10.11 2.17
CA HIS A 292 7.28 -10.99 3.28
C HIS A 292 7.45 -10.16 4.55
N THR A 293 6.32 -9.78 5.13
CA THR A 293 6.29 -9.12 6.44
C THR A 293 6.12 -10.17 7.54
N VAL A 294 6.85 -9.99 8.65
CA VAL A 294 6.50 -10.64 9.91
C VAL A 294 5.86 -9.60 10.80
N ASP A 295 4.61 -9.83 11.15
CA ASP A 295 3.72 -8.94 11.88
C ASP A 295 3.45 -9.54 13.26
N LEU A 296 3.73 -8.77 14.30
CA LEU A 296 3.56 -9.18 15.69
C LEU A 296 2.69 -8.17 16.43
N CYS A 297 1.85 -8.67 17.34
CA CYS A 297 1.19 -7.81 18.32
C CYS A 297 2.17 -7.47 19.45
N SER A 298 1.85 -6.44 20.26
CA SER A 298 2.74 -6.02 21.36
C SER A 298 3.00 -7.08 22.43
N ARG A 299 2.16 -8.12 22.53
CA ARG A 299 2.37 -9.24 23.47
C ARG A 299 3.32 -10.30 22.93
N CYS A 300 3.56 -10.31 21.62
CA CYS A 300 4.36 -11.32 20.93
C CYS A 300 5.64 -10.73 20.34
N SER A 301 6.01 -9.50 20.71
CA SER A 301 7.16 -8.75 20.16
C SER A 301 8.51 -9.43 20.37
N GLU A 302 8.60 -10.34 21.34
CA GLU A 302 9.82 -11.08 21.67
C GLU A 302 9.76 -12.55 21.22
N ALA A 303 8.64 -12.96 20.60
CA ALA A 303 8.45 -14.35 20.19
C ALA A 303 9.31 -14.69 18.96
N LYS A 304 9.92 -15.88 18.96
CA LYS A 304 10.57 -16.43 17.77
C LYS A 304 9.50 -16.92 16.81
N VAL A 305 9.52 -16.44 15.56
CA VAL A 305 8.51 -16.78 14.54
C VAL A 305 9.20 -17.26 13.28
N ARG A 306 8.68 -18.30 12.64
CA ARG A 306 9.15 -18.77 11.33
C ARG A 306 8.03 -18.59 10.30
N ARG A 307 8.29 -17.83 9.24
CA ARG A 307 7.32 -17.56 8.17
C ARG A 307 8.03 -17.59 6.82
N MET A 308 7.58 -18.44 5.90
CA MET A 308 8.12 -18.53 4.52
C MET A 308 9.66 -18.65 4.49
N GLY A 309 10.22 -19.47 5.39
CA GLY A 309 11.67 -19.66 5.52
C GLY A 309 12.44 -18.54 6.24
N ILE A 310 11.80 -17.41 6.55
CA ILE A 310 12.37 -16.34 7.37
C ILE A 310 12.15 -16.67 8.85
N ILE A 311 13.20 -16.63 9.66
CA ILE A 311 13.14 -16.82 11.12
C ILE A 311 13.28 -15.46 11.77
N HIS A 312 12.20 -14.90 12.30
CA HIS A 312 12.23 -13.70 13.12
C HIS A 312 12.75 -13.97 14.54
N THR A 313 13.61 -13.08 15.05
CA THR A 313 14.07 -13.05 16.44
C THR A 313 14.02 -11.62 16.99
N GLN A 314 14.04 -11.46 18.32
CA GLN A 314 14.08 -10.14 18.97
C GLN A 314 15.32 -9.30 18.59
N ALA A 315 16.39 -9.93 18.07
CA ALA A 315 17.58 -9.23 17.60
C ALA A 315 17.37 -8.53 16.25
N HIS A 316 16.26 -8.78 15.57
CA HIS A 316 15.95 -8.15 14.30
C HIS A 316 15.53 -6.70 14.46
N LEU A 317 15.78 -5.93 13.40
CA LEU A 317 15.21 -4.61 13.25
C LEU A 317 13.69 -4.68 13.12
N MET A 318 12.97 -4.00 14.01
CA MET A 318 11.50 -3.96 14.02
C MET A 318 10.98 -2.52 14.04
N ILE A 319 9.89 -2.26 13.33
CA ILE A 319 9.13 -1.01 13.41
C ILE A 319 7.88 -1.26 14.24
N GLU A 320 7.65 -0.46 15.27
CA GLU A 320 6.40 -0.41 16.02
C GLU A 320 5.55 0.78 15.55
N THR A 321 4.28 0.53 15.26
CA THR A 321 3.31 1.54 14.83
C THR A 321 1.96 1.33 15.52
N THR A 322 1.27 2.43 15.78
CA THR A 322 -0.10 2.47 16.30
C THR A 322 -1.14 2.76 15.21
N ARG A 323 -0.67 3.09 14.01
CA ARG A 323 -1.51 3.32 12.82
C ARG A 323 -1.14 2.38 11.69
N PRO A 324 -2.08 2.10 10.78
CA PRO A 324 -1.78 1.41 9.52
C PRO A 324 -0.62 2.12 8.79
N ILE A 325 0.38 1.34 8.41
CA ILE A 325 1.43 1.79 7.49
C ILE A 325 1.07 1.20 6.12
N HIS A 326 0.92 2.11 5.18
CA HIS A 326 0.62 1.82 3.78
C HIS A 326 1.88 1.33 3.06
N ASP A 327 1.74 0.53 2.01
CA ASP A 327 2.90 -0.06 1.31
C ASP A 327 3.82 1.03 0.72
N GLY A 328 3.23 2.12 0.21
CA GLY A 328 3.99 3.27 -0.27
C GLY A 328 4.78 3.97 0.83
N GLU A 329 4.29 3.92 2.06
CA GLU A 329 5.01 4.43 3.22
C GLU A 329 6.08 3.43 3.69
N MET A 330 5.79 2.12 3.68
CA MET A 330 6.79 1.07 3.95
C MET A 330 7.99 1.17 3.01
N ALA A 331 7.77 1.46 1.73
CA ALA A 331 8.84 1.66 0.74
C ALA A 331 9.82 2.78 1.15
N VAL A 332 9.36 3.77 1.92
CA VAL A 332 10.21 4.84 2.46
C VAL A 332 10.73 4.48 3.86
N LEU A 333 9.89 3.92 4.72
CA LEU A 333 10.23 3.61 6.10
C LEU A 333 11.26 2.48 6.21
N VAL A 334 11.20 1.46 5.38
CA VAL A 334 12.11 0.30 5.48
C VAL A 334 13.56 0.69 5.18
N PRO A 335 13.91 1.36 4.06
CA PRO A 335 15.27 1.85 3.83
C PRO A 335 15.73 2.82 4.93
N ARG A 336 14.86 3.79 5.29
CA ARG A 336 15.14 4.77 6.35
C ARG A 336 15.39 4.10 7.70
N SER A 337 14.68 3.02 8.02
CA SER A 337 14.88 2.24 9.23
C SER A 337 16.27 1.62 9.27
N LYS A 338 16.72 1.04 8.15
CA LYS A 338 18.04 0.40 8.05
C LYS A 338 19.16 1.44 8.22
N GLU A 339 19.03 2.60 7.56
CA GLU A 339 19.96 3.74 7.70
C GLU A 339 19.97 4.30 9.14
N LEU A 340 18.78 4.52 9.73
CA LEU A 340 18.65 5.02 11.09
C LEU A 340 19.27 4.04 12.09
N ALA A 341 19.07 2.73 11.90
CA ALA A 341 19.67 1.72 12.75
C ALA A 341 21.19 1.76 12.73
N GLN A 342 21.80 1.92 11.55
CA GLN A 342 23.25 2.08 11.41
C GLN A 342 23.73 3.35 12.11
N THR A 343 23.05 4.47 11.88
CA THR A 343 23.35 5.76 12.51
C THR A 343 23.32 5.65 14.03
N VAL A 344 22.23 5.10 14.58
CA VAL A 344 22.04 4.93 16.02
C VAL A 344 23.12 4.01 16.61
N LYS A 345 23.47 2.92 15.93
CA LYS A 345 24.58 2.05 16.36
C LYS A 345 25.92 2.79 16.43
N THR A 346 26.21 3.66 15.47
CA THR A 346 27.42 4.50 15.51
C THR A 346 27.37 5.50 16.66
N VAL A 347 26.21 6.11 16.91
CA VAL A 347 26.01 7.03 18.03
C VAL A 347 26.23 6.35 19.39
N PHE A 348 25.74 5.12 19.57
CA PHE A 348 25.94 4.34 20.80
C PHE A 348 27.37 3.81 20.99
N LYS A 349 28.21 3.81 19.96
CA LYS A 349 29.66 3.55 20.11
C LYS A 349 30.41 4.77 20.67
N GLY A 350 29.80 5.95 20.62
CA GLY A 350 30.34 7.15 21.26
C GLY A 350 30.26 7.05 22.79
N SER A 351 31.04 7.89 23.48
CA SER A 351 31.09 7.93 24.94
C SER A 351 29.92 8.70 25.59
N GLU A 352 29.13 9.43 24.80
CA GLU A 352 28.04 10.24 25.34
C GLU A 352 26.84 9.37 25.74
N PRO A 353 26.39 9.43 27.01
CA PRO A 353 25.21 8.71 27.45
C PRO A 353 23.96 9.27 26.75
N LYS A 354 23.11 8.39 26.25
CA LYS A 354 21.81 8.77 25.67
C LYS A 354 20.73 8.64 26.73
N THR A 355 19.80 9.58 26.78
CA THR A 355 18.76 9.62 27.80
C THR A 355 17.39 9.24 27.23
N CYS A 356 16.58 8.55 28.03
CA CYS A 356 15.23 8.20 27.66
C CYS A 356 14.36 9.45 27.68
N TYR A 357 13.69 9.72 26.58
CA TYR A 357 12.76 10.84 26.45
C TYR A 357 11.63 10.81 27.51
N CYS A 358 11.24 9.62 28.01
CA CYS A 358 10.17 9.49 29.00
C CYS A 358 10.62 9.67 30.46
N CYS A 359 11.73 9.05 30.88
CA CYS A 359 12.16 9.05 32.28
C CYS A 359 13.43 9.82 32.55
N GLY A 360 14.13 10.33 31.53
CA GLY A 360 15.43 10.96 31.63
C GLY A 360 16.60 10.01 31.95
N GLY A 361 16.32 8.75 32.28
CA GLY A 361 17.34 7.75 32.61
C GLY A 361 18.21 7.37 31.41
N SER A 362 19.43 6.89 31.67
CA SER A 362 20.34 6.41 30.62
C SER A 362 19.72 5.27 29.81
N VAL A 363 19.92 5.30 28.50
CA VAL A 363 19.45 4.31 27.53
C VAL A 363 20.66 3.63 26.91
N ALA A 364 20.61 2.31 26.88
CA ALA A 364 21.50 1.47 26.08
C ALA A 364 20.64 0.54 25.21
N PRO A 365 21.16 0.04 24.08
CA PRO A 365 20.46 -1.00 23.33
C PRO A 365 20.31 -2.28 24.19
N PRO A 366 19.18 -3.01 24.10
CA PRO A 366 18.10 -2.74 23.17
C PRO A 366 17.19 -1.59 23.59
N CYS A 367 16.87 -0.72 22.63
CA CYS A 367 16.05 0.47 22.85
C CYS A 367 15.14 0.79 21.66
N TRP A 368 14.19 1.69 21.87
CA TRP A 368 13.33 2.22 20.81
C TRP A 368 13.78 3.62 20.41
N VAL A 369 13.71 3.93 19.12
CA VAL A 369 14.06 5.25 18.57
C VAL A 369 12.92 5.77 17.73
N CYS A 370 12.54 7.04 17.90
CA CYS A 370 11.56 7.64 17.00
C CYS A 370 12.14 7.78 15.59
N MET A 371 11.40 7.35 14.56
CA MET A 371 11.84 7.49 13.18
C MET A 371 11.62 8.90 12.60
N ILE A 372 10.74 9.69 13.20
CA ILE A 372 10.27 10.98 12.65
C ILE A 372 10.86 12.18 13.41
N CYS A 373 10.94 12.11 14.73
CA CYS A 373 11.50 13.19 15.57
C CYS A 373 13.01 13.37 15.34
N ALA A 374 13.57 14.41 15.97
CA ALA A 374 15.01 14.66 15.97
C ALA A 374 15.81 13.41 16.39
N LYS A 375 17.04 13.31 15.88
CA LYS A 375 17.90 12.11 15.92
C LYS A 375 18.18 11.54 17.34
N ASP A 376 17.84 12.29 18.39
CA ASP A 376 18.11 11.93 19.79
C ASP A 376 16.86 11.55 20.60
N THR A 377 15.78 11.12 19.93
CA THR A 377 14.53 10.73 20.62
C THR A 377 14.51 9.22 20.93
N TYR A 378 15.07 8.85 22.08
CA TYR A 378 15.20 7.45 22.54
C TYR A 378 14.17 7.08 23.62
N PHE A 379 13.73 5.81 23.65
CA PHE A 379 12.89 5.26 24.70
C PHE A 379 13.48 3.95 25.24
N CYS A 380 13.59 3.86 26.57
CA CYS A 380 14.01 2.62 27.22
C CYS A 380 12.90 1.55 27.15
N LYS A 381 13.30 0.28 27.23
CA LYS A 381 12.38 -0.88 27.19
C LYS A 381 11.25 -0.77 28.22
N ILE A 382 11.57 -0.33 29.43
CA ILE A 382 10.61 -0.22 30.54
C ILE A 382 9.54 0.84 30.25
N CYS A 383 9.95 2.05 29.84
CA CYS A 383 8.99 3.12 29.53
C CYS A 383 8.08 2.73 28.37
N ARG A 384 8.62 2.03 27.36
CA ARG A 384 7.80 1.57 26.24
C ARG A 384 6.82 0.46 26.65
N ALA A 385 7.27 -0.52 27.44
CA ALA A 385 6.42 -1.62 27.93
C ALA A 385 5.25 -1.10 28.78
N LYS A 386 5.49 -0.08 29.61
CA LYS A 386 4.43 0.59 30.40
C LYS A 386 3.46 1.40 29.54
N ARG A 387 3.73 1.56 28.23
CA ARG A 387 3.08 2.54 27.33
C ARG A 387 2.91 3.89 28.01
N ALA A 388 3.90 4.28 28.83
CA ALA A 388 3.78 5.50 29.61
C ALA A 388 3.58 6.65 28.63
N THR A 389 2.38 7.23 28.65
CA THR A 389 2.16 8.56 28.11
C THR A 389 3.05 9.45 28.94
N ALA A 390 4.28 9.66 28.49
CA ALA A 390 5.30 10.36 29.25
C ALA A 390 4.68 11.65 29.80
N PRO A 391 4.83 11.97 31.10
CA PRO A 391 4.52 13.31 31.55
C PRO A 391 5.42 14.26 30.76
N PRO A 392 4.86 15.25 30.04
CA PRO A 392 5.66 16.16 29.23
C PRO A 392 6.49 17.03 30.18
N LYS A 393 7.74 16.63 30.46
CA LYS A 393 8.73 17.59 30.94
C LYS A 393 9.32 18.29 29.72
N GLY A 394 8.55 19.22 29.14
CA GLY A 394 8.95 20.07 28.01
C GLY A 394 7.83 20.33 27.00
N GLU A 395 7.93 21.46 26.29
CA GLU A 395 6.95 21.93 25.29
C GLU A 395 6.86 21.03 24.05
N ASN A 396 7.88 20.20 23.79
CA ASN A 396 7.96 19.35 22.61
C ASN A 396 7.27 18.00 22.85
N LYS A 397 5.95 17.89 22.68
CA LYS A 397 5.22 16.61 22.79
C LYS A 397 5.54 15.67 21.62
N HIS A 398 6.05 14.46 21.91
CA HIS A 398 6.24 13.40 20.92
C HIS A 398 4.89 12.72 20.56
N PRO A 399 4.41 12.75 19.31
CA PRO A 399 3.16 12.09 18.92
C PRO A 399 3.23 10.56 19.03
N LEU A 400 2.22 9.93 19.64
CA LEU A 400 2.11 8.46 19.73
C LEU A 400 1.94 7.76 18.37
N THR A 401 1.64 8.53 17.32
CA THR A 401 1.47 8.08 15.94
C THR A 401 2.78 7.97 15.17
N HIS A 402 3.89 8.43 15.75
CA HIS A 402 5.20 8.28 15.14
C HIS A 402 5.69 6.83 15.23
N PRO A 403 6.14 6.23 14.13
CA PRO A 403 6.73 4.90 14.15
C PRO A 403 8.02 4.90 14.98
N LEU A 404 8.17 3.87 15.80
CA LEU A 404 9.36 3.63 16.60
C LEU A 404 10.16 2.47 16.02
N LEU A 405 11.48 2.58 16.06
CA LEU A 405 12.40 1.58 15.56
C LEU A 405 13.09 0.87 16.73
N TRP A 406 12.98 -0.46 16.80
CA TRP A 406 13.67 -1.29 17.78
C TRP A 406 15.12 -1.51 17.35
N ILE A 407 16.05 -1.01 18.15
CA ILE A 407 17.49 -1.17 17.93
C ILE A 407 18.03 -2.19 18.92
N PHE A 408 18.67 -3.23 18.41
CA PHE A 408 19.36 -4.24 19.20
C PHE A 408 20.88 -4.08 19.03
N ASP A 409 21.63 -4.21 20.14
CA ASP A 409 23.08 -3.94 20.17
C ASP A 409 23.87 -4.93 19.32
N ARG A 410 23.52 -6.22 19.48
CA ARG A 410 24.19 -7.28 18.75
C ARG A 410 23.88 -7.05 17.28
N ASN A 411 24.93 -6.93 16.46
CA ASN A 411 24.79 -7.27 15.06
C ASN A 411 24.04 -8.61 15.05
N PRO A 412 22.84 -8.68 14.47
CA PRO A 412 22.12 -9.94 14.42
C PRO A 412 23.15 -10.93 13.92
N ILE A 413 23.39 -11.98 14.71
CA ILE A 413 24.23 -13.08 14.27
C ILE A 413 23.67 -13.37 12.90
N VAL A 414 24.44 -13.07 11.86
CA VAL A 414 24.06 -13.40 10.51
C VAL A 414 24.08 -14.92 10.61
N GLU A 415 22.93 -15.53 10.94
CA GLU A 415 22.69 -16.93 10.67
C GLU A 415 23.03 -16.99 9.20
N VAL A 416 24.22 -17.52 8.96
CA VAL A 416 24.86 -17.59 7.67
C VAL A 416 23.85 -18.34 6.82
N ARG A 417 22.96 -17.60 6.13
CA ARG A 417 22.40 -18.03 4.87
C ARG A 417 23.66 -18.41 4.11
N SER A 418 23.85 -19.73 3.99
CA SER A 418 25.07 -20.40 3.54
C SER A 418 25.93 -19.42 2.77
N ALA A 419 27.11 -19.10 3.29
CA ALA A 419 28.06 -18.24 2.62
C ALA A 419 28.36 -18.84 1.24
N VAL A 420 27.53 -18.49 0.27
CA VAL A 420 28.01 -18.07 -1.03
C VAL A 420 28.85 -16.86 -0.67
N SER A 421 30.10 -17.14 -0.29
CA SER A 421 31.08 -16.13 0.02
C SER A 421 31.12 -15.15 -1.14
N ASP A 422 31.57 -13.91 -0.92
CA ASP A 422 31.80 -12.98 -2.03
C ASP A 422 32.67 -13.61 -3.13
N ALA A 423 33.53 -14.59 -2.77
CA ALA A 423 34.27 -15.43 -3.71
C ALA A 423 33.37 -16.36 -4.56
N SER A 424 32.30 -16.92 -4.00
CA SER A 424 31.31 -17.73 -4.74
C SER A 424 30.42 -16.86 -5.64
N LEU A 425 30.10 -15.63 -5.20
CA LEU A 425 29.44 -14.63 -6.06
C LEU A 425 30.34 -14.22 -7.22
N ALA A 426 31.62 -13.90 -6.96
CA ALA A 426 32.60 -13.61 -8.00
C ALA A 426 32.82 -14.81 -8.96
N THR A 427 32.77 -16.04 -8.45
CA THR A 427 32.83 -17.26 -9.26
C THR A 427 31.59 -17.43 -10.13
N LEU A 428 30.41 -17.05 -9.64
CA LEU A 428 29.18 -17.07 -10.42
C LEU A 428 29.17 -15.97 -11.49
N GLU A 429 29.62 -14.76 -11.16
CA GLU A 429 29.75 -13.64 -12.11
C GLU A 429 30.71 -14.00 -13.25
N THR A 430 31.86 -14.60 -12.94
CA THR A 430 32.80 -15.09 -13.96
C THR A 430 32.22 -16.22 -14.81
N LYS A 431 31.45 -17.15 -14.22
CA LYS A 431 30.75 -18.19 -14.99
C LYS A 431 29.67 -17.62 -15.90
N ILE A 432 28.93 -16.61 -15.45
CA ILE A 432 27.91 -15.93 -16.25
C ILE A 432 28.57 -15.22 -17.43
N ALA A 433 29.64 -14.45 -17.19
CA ALA A 433 30.39 -13.77 -18.25
C ALA A 433 30.96 -14.78 -19.28
N ALA A 434 31.50 -15.91 -18.84
CA ALA A 434 31.97 -16.96 -19.74
C ALA A 434 30.83 -17.61 -20.56
N MET A 435 29.65 -17.77 -19.96
CA MET A 435 28.47 -18.25 -20.68
C MET A 435 27.97 -17.24 -21.70
N GLU A 436 27.98 -15.94 -21.39
CA GLU A 436 27.60 -14.87 -22.32
C GLU A 436 28.52 -14.86 -23.56
N THR A 437 29.85 -14.93 -23.37
CA THR A 437 30.80 -15.05 -24.49
C THR A 437 30.52 -16.30 -25.34
N LYS A 438 30.27 -17.45 -24.70
CA LYS A 438 29.97 -18.69 -25.42
C LYS A 438 28.64 -18.62 -26.18
N PHE A 439 27.66 -17.88 -25.68
CA PHE A 439 26.41 -17.63 -26.39
C PHE A 439 26.64 -16.76 -27.62
N GLU A 440 27.44 -15.70 -27.50
CA GLU A 440 27.77 -14.79 -28.60
C GLU A 440 28.52 -15.51 -29.73
N GLU A 441 29.50 -16.34 -29.39
CA GLU A 441 30.23 -17.19 -30.35
C GLU A 441 29.30 -18.15 -31.09
N ARG A 442 28.38 -18.81 -30.38
CA ARG A 442 27.41 -19.72 -31.00
C ARG A 442 26.43 -18.97 -31.88
N PHE A 443 26.06 -17.75 -31.51
CA PHE A 443 25.17 -16.91 -32.31
C PHE A 443 25.82 -16.50 -33.62
N LEU A 444 27.06 -15.99 -33.57
CA LEU A 444 27.88 -15.66 -34.75
C LEU A 444 28.08 -16.87 -35.68
N ALA A 445 28.35 -18.05 -35.11
CA ALA A 445 28.48 -19.28 -35.89
C ALA A 445 27.17 -19.66 -36.62
N LEU A 446 26.03 -19.39 -36.00
CA LEU A 446 24.71 -19.66 -36.57
C LEU A 446 24.38 -18.67 -37.69
N GLU A 447 24.67 -17.38 -37.49
CA GLU A 447 24.55 -16.36 -38.54
C GLU A 447 25.43 -16.69 -39.75
N THR A 448 26.67 -17.12 -39.52
CA THR A 448 27.60 -17.54 -40.58
C THR A 448 27.02 -18.72 -41.38
N ARG A 449 26.43 -19.73 -40.71
CA ARG A 449 25.78 -20.87 -41.38
C ARG A 449 24.56 -20.46 -42.19
N LEU A 450 23.76 -19.51 -41.67
CA LEU A 450 22.60 -18.98 -42.39
C LEU A 450 23.00 -18.14 -43.61
N ALA A 451 24.12 -17.41 -43.54
CA ALA A 451 24.69 -16.71 -44.68
C ALA A 451 25.19 -17.70 -45.75
N ALA A 452 25.92 -18.75 -45.36
CA ALA A 452 26.38 -19.78 -46.28
C ALA A 452 25.23 -20.54 -46.97
N GLY A 453 24.16 -20.86 -46.23
CA GLY A 453 22.96 -21.48 -46.81
C GLY A 453 22.29 -20.61 -47.87
N ARG A 454 22.19 -19.30 -47.62
CA ARG A 454 21.65 -18.34 -48.60
C ARG A 454 22.49 -18.24 -49.89
N GLN A 455 23.80 -18.42 -49.79
CA GLN A 455 24.68 -18.43 -50.97
C GLN A 455 24.45 -19.69 -51.81
N ILE A 456 24.32 -20.86 -51.17
CA ILE A 456 24.02 -22.12 -51.87
C ILE A 456 22.68 -22.04 -52.60
N ASP A 457 21.65 -21.50 -51.95
CA ASP A 457 20.35 -21.29 -52.60
C ASP A 457 20.49 -20.35 -53.81
N ALA A 458 21.23 -19.25 -53.68
CA ALA A 458 21.47 -18.32 -54.78
C ALA A 458 22.20 -18.97 -55.97
N ASP A 459 23.18 -19.84 -55.71
CA ASP A 459 23.93 -20.56 -56.74
C ASP A 459 23.06 -21.62 -57.45
N ILE A 460 22.17 -22.30 -56.71
CA ILE A 460 21.21 -23.28 -57.29
C ILE A 460 20.18 -22.62 -58.20
N PHE A 461 19.78 -21.36 -57.93
CA PHE A 461 18.82 -20.62 -58.75
C PHE A 461 19.47 -19.86 -59.92
N ALA A 462 20.80 -19.87 -60.04
CA ALA A 462 21.55 -19.20 -61.10
C ALA A 462 21.89 -20.11 -62.29
N ASP A 463 21.84 -21.44 -62.11
CA ASP A 463 21.91 -22.47 -63.15
C ASP A 463 20.51 -22.85 -63.65
#